data_AF-A0A0Q2URM3-F1
#
_entry.id   AF-A0A0Q2URM3-F1
#
_cell.length_a   1.000
_cell.length_b   1.000
_cell.length_c   1.000
_cell.angle_alpha   90.00
_cell.angle_beta   90.00
_cell.angle_gamma   90.00
#
_symmetry.space_group_name_H-M   'P 1'
#
loop_
_entity.id
_entity.type
_entity.pdbx_description
1 polymer ?
#
loop_
_entity_poly.entity_id
_entity_poly.type
_entity_poly.pdbx_seq_one_letter_code
_entity_poly.pdbx_strand_id
1 'polypeptide(L)' 'MEEPIKIGHDKFYIGEGETARRELRVVKVSDDVIQVQEEVHGIIALVGASSSVNIKKEELRNLIKVVKEEFGWTDICE' A
#
# COMPACT_ATOMS: atom_id res chain seq x y z
N MET A 1 0.96 -10.67 16.92
CA MET A 1 0.79 -9.71 15.83
C MET A 1 0.42 -10.52 14.61
N GLU A 2 -0.66 -10.16 13.92
CA GLU A 2 -1.02 -10.84 12.66
C GLU A 2 0.08 -10.61 11.62
N GLU A 3 0.28 -11.57 10.71
CA GLU A 3 1.27 -11.42 9.65
C GLU A 3 0.80 -10.35 8.64
N PRO A 4 1.71 -9.49 8.15
CA PRO A 4 1.37 -8.46 7.17
C PRO A 4 0.89 -9.08 5.86
N ILE A 5 -0.24 -8.58 5.34
CA ILE A 5 -0.72 -8.94 4.01
C ILE A 5 0.02 -8.08 2.98
N LYS A 6 0.71 -8.70 2.02
CA LYS A 6 1.41 -8.01 0.94
C LYS A 6 0.50 -7.83 -0.27
N ILE A 7 0.29 -6.59 -0.70
CA ILE A 7 -0.51 -6.22 -1.87
C ILE A 7 0.29 -5.29 -2.77
N GLY A 8 0.10 -5.38 -4.09
CA GLY A 8 0.79 -4.51 -5.06
C GLY A 8 2.30 -4.78 -5.15
N HIS A 9 2.74 -5.32 -6.29
CA HIS A 9 4.15 -5.51 -6.57
C HIS A 9 4.46 -4.96 -7.95
N ASP A 10 5.17 -3.83 -7.99
CA ASP A 10 5.62 -3.25 -9.24
C ASP A 10 7.12 -2.97 -9.21
N LYS A 11 7.73 -3.12 -10.39
CA LYS A 11 9.12 -2.75 -10.63
C LYS A 11 9.13 -1.51 -11.51
N PHE A 12 9.93 -0.52 -11.15
CA PHE A 12 10.05 0.73 -11.90
C PHE A 12 11.50 1.19 -11.96
N TYR A 13 11.83 1.93 -13.02
CA TYR A 13 13.16 2.50 -13.21
C TYR A 13 13.30 3.78 -12.39
N ILE A 14 14.41 3.92 -11.67
CA ILE A 14 14.68 5.09 -10.81
C ILE A 14 15.83 5.97 -11.31
N GLY A 15 16.40 5.65 -12.48
CA GLY A 15 17.50 6.39 -13.11
C GLY A 15 18.81 5.59 -13.12
N GLU A 16 19.81 6.02 -13.89
CA GLU A 16 21.17 5.43 -13.93
C GLU A 16 21.24 3.91 -14.20
N GLY A 17 20.23 3.33 -14.85
CA GLY A 17 20.15 1.89 -15.10
C GLY A 17 19.65 1.07 -13.90
N GLU A 18 19.25 1.72 -12.81
CA GLU A 18 18.73 1.09 -11.62
C GLU A 18 17.21 0.86 -11.69
N THR A 19 16.79 -0.28 -11.16
CA THR A 19 15.38 -0.62 -10.97
C THR A 19 15.08 -0.75 -9.47
N ALA A 20 13.92 -0.25 -9.06
CA ALA A 20 13.38 -0.47 -7.72
C ALA A 20 12.15 -1.37 -7.77
N ARG A 21 11.85 -2.01 -6.65
CA ARG A 21 10.61 -2.75 -6.41
C ARG A 21 9.82 -2.04 -5.32
N ARG A 22 8.55 -1.72 -5.60
CA ARG A 22 7.57 -1.31 -4.60
C ARG A 22 6.76 -2.51 -4.12
N GLU A 23 6.51 -2.54 -2.82
CA GLU A 23 5.60 -3.48 -2.16
C GLU A 23 4.72 -2.68 -1.20
N LEU A 24 3.40 -2.92 -1.21
CA LEU A 24 2.52 -2.42 -0.15
C LEU A 24 2.26 -3.55 0.86
N ARG A 25 2.26 -3.20 2.14
CA ARG A 25 1.96 -4.11 3.25
C ARG A 25 0.80 -3.58 4.04
N VAL A 26 -0.14 -4.44 4.39
CA VAL A 26 -1.28 -4.12 5.26
C VAL A 26 -1.10 -4.87 6.57
N VAL A 27 -1.10 -4.12 7.67
CA VAL A 27 -0.95 -4.64 9.04
C VAL A 27 -2.18 -4.25 9.85
N LYS A 28 -2.76 -5.21 10.58
CA LYS A 28 -3.79 -4.91 11.58
C LYS A 28 -3.12 -4.27 12.81
N VAL A 29 -3.47 -3.02 13.10
CA VAL A 29 -2.97 -2.28 14.28
C VAL A 29 -3.97 -2.41 15.44
N SER A 30 -5.27 -2.34 15.13
CA SER A 30 -6.36 -2.60 16.07
C SER A 30 -7.60 -3.11 15.32
N ASP A 31 -8.72 -3.36 16.01
CA ASP A 31 -9.94 -3.88 15.38
C ASP A 31 -10.56 -2.94 14.34
N ASP A 32 -10.35 -1.63 14.48
CA ASP A 32 -10.89 -0.60 13.59
C ASP A 32 -9.81 0.17 12.83
N VAL A 33 -8.54 -0.22 12.91
CA VAL A 33 -7.41 0.48 12.27
C VAL A 33 -6.47 -0.50 11.58
N ILE A 34 -6.24 -0.26 10.30
CA ILE A 34 -5.18 -0.89 9.52
C ILE A 34 -4.05 0.12 9.25
N GLN A 35 -2.84 -0.37 9.13
CA GLN A 35 -1.71 0.39 8.61
C GLN A 35 -1.38 -0.13 7.21
N VAL A 36 -1.32 0.79 6.23
CA VAL A 36 -0.80 0.49 4.90
C VAL A 36 0.59 1.10 4.80
N GLN A 37 1.60 0.25 4.58
CA GLN A 37 2.99 0.64 4.46
C GLN A 37 3.48 0.40 3.03
N GLU A 38 4.04 1.42 2.41
CA GLU A 38 4.77 1.34 1.15
C GLU A 38 6.25 1.14 1.45
N GLU A 39 6.84 0.10 0.86
CA GLU A 39 8.27 -0.18 0.93
C GLU A 39 8.88 -0.18 -0.46
N VAL A 40 9.88 0.68 -0.66
CA VAL A 40 10.65 0.75 -1.91
C VAL A 40 12.02 0.13 -1.70
N HIS A 41 12.31 -0.92 -2.47
CA HIS A 41 13.54 -1.70 -2.42
C HIS A 41 14.37 -1.42 -3.68
N GLY A 42 15.51 -0.77 -3.52
CA GLY A 42 16.50 -0.65 -4.59
C GLY A 42 17.35 -1.92 -4.69
N ILE A 43 17.99 -2.18 -5.85
CA ILE A 43 18.94 -3.30 -6.02
C ILE A 43 20.10 -3.21 -5.01
N ILE A 44 20.51 -2.00 -4.64
CA ILE A 44 21.69 -1.74 -3.79
C ILE A 44 21.32 -1.53 -2.30
N ALA A 45 20.05 -1.30 -1.95
CA ALA A 45 19.65 -0.93 -0.58
C ALA A 45 18.59 -1.86 0.03
N LEU A 46 18.89 -2.37 1.25
CA LEU A 46 17.88 -2.83 2.22
C LEU A 46 16.90 -1.68 2.47
N VAL A 47 15.75 -1.65 1.79
CA VAL A 47 14.67 -0.64 1.91
C VAL A 47 15.16 0.82 1.83
N GLY A 48 15.15 1.40 0.63
CA GLY A 48 15.61 2.79 0.41
C GLY A 48 14.64 3.86 0.96
N ALA A 49 13.36 3.53 1.10
CA ALA A 49 12.36 4.37 1.72
C ALA A 49 11.16 3.52 2.18
N SER A 50 10.59 3.88 3.32
CA SER A 50 9.28 3.38 3.74
C SER A 50 8.39 4.54 4.17
N SER A 51 7.14 4.49 3.73
CA SER A 51 6.08 5.41 4.15
C SER A 51 4.93 4.58 4.67
N SER A 52 4.20 5.08 5.66
CA SER A 52 3.03 4.36 6.17
C SER A 52 1.91 5.32 6.54
N VAL A 53 0.69 4.84 6.34
CA VAL A 53 -0.54 5.55 6.70
C VAL A 53 -1.43 4.61 7.52
N ASN A 54 -1.94 5.12 8.63
CA ASN A 54 -2.98 4.44 9.40
C ASN A 54 -4.34 4.86 8.84
N ILE A 55 -5.19 3.89 8.56
CA ILE A 55 -6.52 4.09 8.00
C ILE A 55 -7.52 3.47 8.96
N LYS A 56 -8.42 4.29 9.48
CA LYS A 56 -9.56 3.81 10.25
C LYS A 56 -10.60 3.17 9.34
N LYS A 57 -11.39 2.26 9.89
CA LYS A 57 -12.49 1.57 9.19
C LYS A 57 -13.48 2.54 8.52
N GLU A 58 -13.78 3.67 9.16
CA GLU A 58 -14.65 4.72 8.63
C GLU A 58 -14.01 5.46 7.45
N GLU A 59 -12.72 5.76 7.53
CA GLU A 59 -11.95 6.41 6.46
C GLU A 59 -11.80 5.49 5.25
N LEU A 60 -11.60 4.18 5.48
CA LEU A 60 -11.56 3.17 4.42
C LEU A 60 -12.89 3.10 3.65
N ARG A 61 -14.04 3.18 4.34
CA ARG A 61 -15.35 3.22 3.68
C ARG A 61 -15.50 4.46 2.80
N ASN A 62 -15.04 5.61 3.28
CA ASN A 62 -15.05 6.84 2.49
C ASN A 62 -14.12 6.74 1.28
N LEU A 63 -12.92 6.16 1.44
CA LEU A 63 -12.00 5.92 0.33
C LEU A 63 -12.65 5.03 -0.73
N ILE A 64 -13.24 3.88 -0.35
CA ILE A 64 -13.94 2.99 -1.30
C ILE A 64 -15.05 3.73 -2.04
N LYS A 65 -15.83 4.56 -1.33
CA LYS A 65 -16.88 5.37 -1.93
C LYS A 65 -16.33 6.33 -2.99
N VAL A 66 -15.30 7.11 -2.65
CA VAL A 66 -14.65 8.06 -3.58
C VAL A 66 -14.11 7.32 -4.80
N VAL A 67 -13.46 6.18 -4.63
CA VAL A 67 -12.89 5.44 -5.75
C VAL A 67 -13.98 4.85 -6.67
N LYS A 68 -15.09 4.38 -6.10
CA LYS A 68 -16.28 3.94 -6.87
C LYS A 68 -16.92 5.08 -7.63
N GLU A 69 -17.17 6.22 -6.98
CA GLU A 69 -17.92 7.34 -7.55
C GLU A 69 -17.09 8.18 -8.54
N GLU A 70 -15.84 8.49 -8.21
CA GLU A 70 -15.00 9.41 -9.00
C GLU A 70 -14.17 8.68 -10.07
N PHE A 71 -13.81 7.41 -9.83
CA PHE A 71 -12.94 6.64 -10.74
C PHE A 71 -13.65 5.46 -11.40
N GLY A 72 -14.90 5.16 -11.01
CA GLY A 72 -15.72 4.11 -11.62
C GLY A 72 -15.23 2.69 -11.36
N TRP A 73 -14.39 2.46 -10.35
CA TRP A 73 -13.84 1.14 -10.05
C TRP A 73 -14.91 0.29 -9.35
N THR A 74 -15.35 -0.78 -9.99
CA THR A 74 -16.44 -1.63 -9.48
C THR A 74 -15.96 -2.90 -8.79
N ASP A 75 -14.67 -3.23 -8.92
CA ASP A 75 -14.01 -4.43 -8.42
C ASP A 75 -13.45 -4.28 -6.99
N ILE A 76 -13.72 -3.14 -6.33
CA ILE A 76 -13.25 -2.86 -4.97
C ILE A 76 -14.28 -3.33 -3.95
N CYS A 77 -14.02 -4.49 -3.33
CA CYS A 77 -14.80 -5.14 -2.26
C CYS A 77 -16.30 -5.31 -2.58
N GLU A 78 -16.74 -6.57 -2.68
CA GLU A 78 -18.15 -6.96 -2.53
C GLU A 78 -18.65 -6.71 -1.10
#